data_AF-A0A842YFI1-F1
#
_entry.id   AF-A0A842YFI1-F1
#
_cell.length_a   1.000
_cell.length_b   1.000
_cell.length_c   1.000
_cell.angle_alpha   90.00
_cell.angle_beta   90.00
_cell.angle_gamma   90.00
#
_symmetry.space_group_name_H-M   'P 1'
#
loop_
_entity.id
_entity.type
_entity.pdbx_description
1 polymer ?
#
loop_
_entity_poly.entity_id
_entity_poly.type
_entity_poly.pdbx_seq_one_letter_code
_entity_poly.pdbx_strand_id
1 'polypeptide(L)'
;HIGRIEVTEDFDTDFVRIKIMSKLHDLLTPSKAIIGIDPGMTFGVALLIDGIPVYSNSSTSPEAVAILTKTLIDYTKTLFPECQKLIRIGTGSKLYAALLLRSIRNSITQPSIELVNEHKTTIISGARSDESAAILIAGRTGRPPSTSDLIVEPKEGYIRSLKRYVTRLTKGEKSITSNEARALLTGDSTLEDAIRQS
;
A
#
# COMPACT_ATOMS: atom_id res chain seq x y z
N HIS A 1 -3.74 29.67 6.41
CA HIS A 1 -4.83 28.68 6.54
C HIS A 1 -4.43 27.40 5.82
N ILE A 2 -4.14 26.35 6.61
CA ILE A 2 -4.25 24.91 6.37
C ILE A 2 -4.26 24.44 4.90
N GLY A 3 -3.13 23.90 4.43
CA GLY A 3 -3.08 23.00 3.29
C GLY A 3 -3.79 21.70 3.63
N ARG A 4 -5.09 21.64 3.38
CA ARG A 4 -5.86 20.39 3.33
C ARG A 4 -5.48 19.70 2.02
N ILE A 5 -4.88 18.53 2.12
CA ILE A 5 -4.98 17.55 1.05
C ILE A 5 -6.46 17.18 1.02
N GLU A 6 -7.21 17.76 0.07
CA GLU A 6 -8.54 17.26 -0.26
C GLU A 6 -8.37 15.87 -0.87
N VAL A 7 -8.44 14.85 -0.02
CA VAL A 7 -8.78 13.50 -0.45
C VAL A 7 -10.28 13.50 -0.62
N THR A 8 -10.77 13.96 -1.76
CA THR A 8 -12.14 13.63 -2.21
C THR A 8 -12.10 12.24 -2.83
N GLU A 9 -11.82 11.22 -2.01
CA GLU A 9 -12.28 9.88 -2.30
C GLU A 9 -13.72 9.82 -1.76
N ASP A 10 -14.68 9.61 -2.64
CA ASP A 10 -16.09 9.51 -2.26
C ASP A 10 -16.32 8.11 -1.66
N PHE A 11 -15.71 7.90 -0.48
CA PHE A 11 -15.56 6.61 0.22
C PHE A 11 -16.86 5.80 0.27
N ASP A 12 -18.02 6.46 0.30
CA ASP A 12 -19.33 5.82 0.34
C ASP A 12 -19.61 4.95 -0.90
N THR A 13 -19.20 5.40 -2.09
CA THR A 13 -19.39 4.62 -3.34
C THR A 13 -18.50 3.38 -3.40
N ASP A 14 -17.27 3.47 -2.90
CA ASP A 14 -16.31 2.37 -2.83
C ASP A 14 -16.74 1.27 -1.84
N PHE A 15 -17.35 1.67 -0.73
CA PHE A 15 -17.88 0.72 0.26
C PHE A 15 -19.16 0.02 -0.19
N VAL A 16 -19.99 0.68 -1.02
CA VAL A 16 -21.14 0.05 -1.68
C VAL A 16 -20.67 -1.06 -2.62
N ARG A 17 -19.59 -0.85 -3.38
CA ARG A 17 -19.01 -1.87 -4.26
C ARG A 17 -18.64 -3.13 -3.50
N ILE A 18 -17.96 -3.01 -2.36
CA ILE A 18 -17.56 -4.17 -1.54
C ILE A 18 -18.79 -4.97 -1.10
N LYS A 19 -19.85 -4.30 -0.65
CA LYS A 19 -21.11 -4.96 -0.25
C LYS A 19 -21.79 -5.68 -1.42
N ILE A 20 -21.89 -5.02 -2.58
CA ILE A 20 -22.51 -5.61 -3.78
C ILE A 20 -21.72 -6.84 -4.23
N MET A 21 -20.40 -6.72 -4.36
CA MET A 21 -19.55 -7.83 -4.78
C MET A 21 -19.61 -8.99 -3.78
N SER A 22 -19.60 -8.69 -2.48
CA SER A 22 -19.72 -9.75 -1.45
C SER A 22 -21.04 -10.50 -1.56
N LYS A 23 -22.15 -9.79 -1.80
CA LYS A 23 -23.46 -10.43 -2.02
C LYS A 23 -23.52 -11.21 -3.33
N LEU A 24 -22.99 -10.65 -4.42
CA LEU A 24 -22.98 -11.28 -5.74
C LEU A 24 -22.22 -12.61 -5.74
N HIS A 25 -21.19 -12.73 -4.89
CA HIS A 25 -20.37 -13.92 -4.76
C HIS A 25 -20.71 -14.77 -3.52
N ASP A 26 -21.88 -14.55 -2.90
CA ASP A 26 -22.38 -15.29 -1.74
C ASP A 26 -21.37 -15.39 -0.57
N LEU A 27 -20.61 -14.31 -0.33
CA LEU A 27 -19.64 -14.20 0.76
C LEU A 27 -20.36 -13.90 2.09
N LEU A 28 -21.05 -14.91 2.62
CA LEU A 28 -21.84 -14.79 3.86
C LEU A 28 -20.97 -14.87 5.12
N THR A 29 -20.04 -15.82 5.16
CA THR A 29 -19.15 -16.08 6.29
C THR A 29 -17.72 -16.32 5.79
N PRO A 30 -17.08 -15.30 5.19
CA PRO A 30 -15.78 -15.50 4.58
C PRO A 30 -14.70 -15.76 5.63
N SER A 31 -13.70 -16.56 5.25
CA SER A 31 -12.62 -16.96 6.15
C SER A 31 -11.48 -15.92 6.19
N LYS A 32 -11.15 -15.31 5.05
CA LYS A 32 -10.01 -14.41 4.89
C LYS A 32 -10.35 -13.18 4.05
N ALA A 33 -9.82 -12.05 4.48
CA ALA A 33 -9.80 -10.80 3.75
C ALA A 33 -8.36 -10.30 3.66
N ILE A 34 -7.89 -10.16 2.43
CA ILE A 34 -6.48 -9.89 2.13
C ILE A 34 -6.39 -8.63 1.32
N ILE A 35 -5.66 -7.64 1.84
CA ILE A 35 -5.33 -6.43 1.10
C ILE A 35 -3.96 -6.64 0.46
N GLY A 36 -3.92 -6.78 -0.86
CA GLY A 36 -2.69 -6.79 -1.64
C GLY A 36 -2.30 -5.39 -2.05
N ILE A 37 -1.01 -5.06 -1.92
CA ILE A 37 -0.47 -3.75 -2.28
C ILE A 37 0.78 -3.94 -3.13
N ASP A 38 0.79 -3.33 -4.31
CA ASP A 38 1.94 -3.27 -5.23
C ASP A 38 2.67 -1.92 -5.08
N PRO A 39 3.86 -1.86 -4.45
CA PRO A 39 4.56 -0.61 -4.22
C PRO A 39 5.31 -0.08 -5.44
N GLY A 40 5.00 1.16 -5.82
CA GLY A 40 5.60 1.85 -6.96
C GLY A 40 5.64 3.37 -6.78
N MET A 41 5.91 4.10 -7.87
CA MET A 41 5.63 5.55 -7.93
C MET A 41 4.13 5.82 -7.75
N THR A 42 3.31 4.84 -8.13
CA THR A 42 1.89 4.71 -7.80
C THR A 42 1.75 3.35 -7.11
N PHE A 43 1.04 3.30 -6.01
CA PHE A 43 0.78 2.10 -5.22
C PHE A 43 -0.57 1.53 -5.62
N GLY A 44 -0.59 0.33 -6.21
CA GLY A 44 -1.83 -0.39 -6.50
C GLY A 44 -2.33 -1.10 -5.25
N VAL A 45 -3.64 -1.06 -4.99
CA VAL A 45 -4.29 -1.69 -3.84
C VAL A 45 -5.45 -2.55 -4.32
N ALA A 46 -5.58 -3.77 -3.78
CA ALA A 46 -6.72 -4.65 -4.01
C ALA A 46 -7.16 -5.33 -2.72
N LEU A 47 -8.47 -5.42 -2.48
CA LEU A 47 -9.04 -6.24 -1.41
C LEU A 47 -9.65 -7.51 -2.01
N LEU A 48 -9.16 -8.66 -1.55
CA LEU A 48 -9.72 -9.97 -1.86
C LEU A 48 -10.40 -10.53 -0.62
N ILE A 49 -11.60 -11.07 -0.78
CA ILE A 49 -12.31 -11.81 0.27
C ILE A 49 -12.49 -13.24 -0.23
N ASP A 50 -11.90 -14.21 0.49
CA ASP A 50 -11.79 -15.63 0.07
C ASP A 50 -11.32 -15.81 -1.38
N GLY A 51 -10.36 -14.98 -1.80
CA GLY A 51 -9.78 -15.01 -3.14
C GLY A 51 -10.55 -14.22 -4.20
N ILE A 52 -11.75 -13.70 -3.88
CA ILE A 52 -12.56 -12.89 -4.79
C ILE A 52 -12.17 -11.41 -4.67
N PRO A 53 -11.70 -10.76 -5.75
CA PRO A 53 -11.44 -9.32 -5.74
C PRO A 53 -12.75 -8.54 -5.61
N VAL A 54 -12.90 -7.79 -4.52
CA VAL A 54 -14.12 -6.99 -4.26
C VAL A 54 -13.88 -5.48 -4.37
N TYR A 55 -12.62 -5.05 -4.37
CA TYR A 55 -12.22 -3.65 -4.47
C TYR A 55 -10.80 -3.51 -5.03
N SER A 56 -10.57 -2.45 -5.80
CA SER A 56 -9.28 -2.02 -6.33
C SER A 56 -9.21 -0.49 -6.35
N ASN A 57 -8.03 0.07 -6.04
CA ASN A 57 -7.74 1.50 -6.16
C ASN A 57 -6.21 1.69 -6.28
N SER A 58 -5.74 2.91 -6.49
CA SER A 58 -4.32 3.24 -6.49
C SER A 58 -4.08 4.67 -6.02
N SER A 59 -2.94 4.92 -5.38
CA SER A 59 -2.56 6.27 -4.96
C SER A 59 -1.06 6.47 -5.08
N THR A 60 -0.61 7.71 -5.28
CA THR A 60 0.82 8.02 -5.29
C THR A 60 1.41 8.22 -3.90
N SER A 61 0.59 8.35 -2.84
CA SER A 61 1.05 8.60 -1.45
C SER A 61 0.99 7.31 -0.62
N PRO A 62 2.09 6.87 0.02
CA PRO A 62 2.07 5.72 0.92
C PRO A 62 1.21 5.99 2.18
N GLU A 63 1.10 7.25 2.61
CA GLU A 63 0.21 7.64 3.70
C GLU A 63 -1.26 7.45 3.33
N ALA A 64 -1.66 7.94 2.16
CA ALA A 64 -3.03 7.74 1.66
C ALA A 64 -3.36 6.24 1.53
N VAL A 65 -2.40 5.44 1.03
CA VAL A 65 -2.55 3.98 0.96
C VAL A 65 -2.65 3.34 2.35
N ALA A 66 -1.87 3.80 3.32
CA ALA A 66 -1.93 3.31 4.69
C ALA A 66 -3.30 3.62 5.35
N ILE A 67 -3.84 4.82 5.10
CA ILE A 67 -5.18 5.22 5.54
C ILE A 67 -6.22 4.33 4.85
N LEU A 68 -6.19 4.21 3.52
CA LEU A 68 -7.11 3.35 2.77
C LEU A 68 -7.07 1.90 3.28
N THR A 69 -5.87 1.36 3.50
CA THR A 69 -5.66 0.00 4.03
C THR A 69 -6.33 -0.17 5.39
N LYS A 70 -6.16 0.82 6.29
CA LYS A 70 -6.83 0.83 7.60
C LYS A 70 -8.35 0.83 7.43
N THR A 71 -8.88 1.73 6.60
CA THR A 71 -10.32 1.85 6.39
C THR A 71 -10.93 0.57 5.82
N LEU A 72 -10.25 -0.10 4.88
CA LEU A 72 -10.66 -1.40 4.34
C LEU A 72 -10.67 -2.51 5.40
N ILE A 73 -9.68 -2.53 6.31
CA ILE A 73 -9.64 -3.48 7.43
C ILE A 73 -10.81 -3.22 8.38
N ASP A 74 -11.03 -1.98 8.78
CA ASP A 74 -12.10 -1.59 9.72
C ASP A 74 -13.48 -1.89 9.13
N TYR A 75 -13.67 -1.60 7.84
CA TYR A 75 -14.90 -1.90 7.13
C TYR A 75 -15.15 -3.41 7.02
N THR A 76 -14.13 -4.17 6.64
CA THR A 76 -14.20 -5.63 6.56
C THR A 76 -14.46 -6.24 7.94
N LYS A 77 -13.88 -5.69 9.00
CA LYS A 77 -14.15 -6.11 10.38
C LYS A 77 -15.62 -5.88 10.77
N THR A 78 -16.21 -4.79 10.27
CA THR A 78 -17.63 -4.48 10.48
C THR A 78 -18.54 -5.45 9.73
N LEU A 79 -18.22 -5.79 8.48
CA LEU A 79 -19.02 -6.72 7.67
C LEU A 79 -18.84 -8.18 8.09
N PHE A 80 -17.60 -8.57 8.41
CA PHE A 80 -17.19 -9.95 8.65
C PHE A 80 -16.28 -10.01 9.89
N PRO A 81 -16.85 -9.99 11.11
CA PRO A 81 -16.07 -9.93 12.36
C PRO A 81 -15.07 -11.08 12.51
N GLU A 82 -15.50 -12.30 12.22
CA GLU A 82 -14.71 -13.53 12.38
C GLU A 82 -13.67 -13.77 11.27
N CYS A 83 -13.74 -13.01 10.17
CA CYS A 83 -12.84 -13.15 9.03
C CYS A 83 -11.41 -12.74 9.42
N GLN A 84 -10.39 -13.50 9.03
CA GLN A 84 -8.99 -13.12 9.24
C GLN A 84 -8.61 -11.96 8.31
N LYS A 85 -7.98 -10.91 8.83
CA LYS A 85 -7.49 -9.77 8.02
C LYS A 85 -5.97 -9.83 7.88
N LEU A 86 -5.48 -9.66 6.65
CA LEU A 86 -4.05 -9.73 6.32
C LEU A 86 -3.70 -8.66 5.28
N ILE A 87 -2.54 -8.03 5.43
CA ILE A 87 -1.97 -7.11 4.44
C ILE A 87 -0.80 -7.82 3.76
N ARG A 88 -0.77 -7.83 2.43
CA ARG A 88 0.31 -8.37 1.62
C ARG A 88 0.94 -7.27 0.79
N ILE A 89 2.25 -7.11 0.89
CA ILE A 89 2.99 -6.05 0.22
C ILE A 89 4.03 -6.66 -0.70
N GLY A 90 3.99 -6.27 -1.97
CA GLY A 90 4.97 -6.63 -2.97
C GLY A 90 6.37 -6.14 -2.62
N THR A 91 7.40 -6.90 -2.97
CA THR A 91 8.80 -6.51 -2.77
C THR A 91 9.52 -6.13 -4.06
N GLY A 92 8.79 -5.90 -5.18
CA GLY A 92 9.36 -5.50 -6.47
C GLY A 92 10.19 -4.21 -6.41
N SER A 93 9.86 -3.28 -5.51
CA SER A 93 10.68 -2.11 -5.19
C SER A 93 10.97 -2.00 -3.69
N LYS A 94 12.23 -2.25 -3.31
CA LYS A 94 12.68 -2.08 -1.92
C LYS A 94 12.42 -0.67 -1.37
N LEU A 95 12.56 0.36 -2.21
CA LEU A 95 12.33 1.75 -1.82
C LEU A 95 10.85 1.98 -1.45
N TYR A 96 9.93 1.69 -2.36
CA TYR A 96 8.52 2.01 -2.16
C TYR A 96 7.88 1.09 -1.11
N ALA A 97 8.29 -0.18 -1.05
CA ALA A 97 7.86 -1.10 0.00
C ALA A 97 8.27 -0.59 1.40
N ALA A 98 9.50 -0.08 1.56
CA ALA A 98 9.95 0.46 2.85
C ALA A 98 9.16 1.72 3.26
N LEU A 99 8.90 2.65 2.32
CA LEU A 99 8.08 3.83 2.59
C LEU A 99 6.67 3.44 3.06
N LEU A 100 6.00 2.56 2.30
CA LEU A 100 4.66 2.08 2.65
C LEU A 100 4.61 1.33 3.99
N LEU A 101 5.58 0.44 4.24
CA LEU A 101 5.66 -0.31 5.49
C LEU A 101 5.71 0.61 6.71
N ARG A 102 6.47 1.71 6.62
CA ARG A 102 6.55 2.71 7.70
C ARG A 102 5.23 3.44 7.86
N SER A 103 4.61 3.90 6.78
CA SER A 103 3.30 4.57 6.82
C SER A 103 2.20 3.67 7.42
N ILE A 104 2.19 2.38 7.08
CA ILE A 104 1.26 1.39 7.66
C ILE A 104 1.52 1.18 9.15
N ARG A 105 2.79 0.99 9.56
CA ARG A 105 3.15 0.80 10.98
C ARG A 105 2.78 2.02 11.85
N ASN A 106 2.81 3.22 11.28
CA ASN A 106 2.39 4.44 11.95
C ASN A 106 0.85 4.58 12.02
N SER A 107 0.13 4.03 11.05
CA SER A 107 -1.32 4.22 10.91
C SER A 107 -2.17 3.12 11.55
N ILE A 108 -1.64 1.89 11.62
CA ILE A 108 -2.36 0.68 12.02
C ILE A 108 -1.64 0.03 13.21
N THR A 109 -2.37 -0.18 14.30
CA THR A 109 -1.85 -0.88 15.49
C THR A 109 -1.77 -2.38 15.24
N GLN A 110 -0.59 -2.97 15.45
CA GLN A 110 -0.34 -4.42 15.32
C GLN A 110 -0.85 -5.03 13.99
N PRO A 111 -0.43 -4.50 12.83
CA PRO A 111 -0.92 -4.98 11.55
C PRO A 111 -0.37 -6.38 11.25
N SER A 112 -1.23 -7.28 10.77
CA SER A 112 -0.81 -8.57 10.22
C SER A 112 -0.30 -8.33 8.80
N ILE A 113 1.03 -8.38 8.61
CA ILE A 113 1.68 -8.05 7.33
C ILE A 113 2.52 -9.22 6.84
N GLU A 114 2.41 -9.52 5.55
CA GLU A 114 3.28 -10.40 4.79
C GLU A 114 3.96 -9.63 3.63
N LEU A 115 5.26 -9.85 3.45
CA LEU A 115 6.03 -9.40 2.29
C LEU A 115 6.10 -10.51 1.25
N VAL A 116 5.63 -10.22 0.05
CA VAL A 116 5.49 -11.16 -1.06
C VAL A 116 6.60 -10.91 -2.07
N ASN A 117 7.43 -11.94 -2.31
CA ASN A 117 8.50 -11.86 -3.30
C ASN A 117 7.96 -12.14 -4.71
N GLU A 118 8.05 -11.14 -5.59
CA GLU A 118 7.57 -11.20 -6.98
C GLU A 118 8.58 -11.86 -7.94
N HIS A 119 9.85 -11.99 -7.57
CA HIS A 119 10.92 -12.50 -8.45
C HIS A 119 10.95 -14.02 -8.59
N LYS A 120 10.29 -14.75 -7.69
CA LYS A 120 10.23 -16.22 -7.74
C LYS A 120 8.84 -16.67 -8.15
N THR A 121 8.49 -16.61 -9.43
CA THR A 121 7.77 -17.71 -10.11
C THR A 121 7.35 -17.40 -11.55
N THR A 122 7.45 -18.45 -12.35
CA THR A 122 7.00 -18.66 -13.72
C THR A 122 5.67 -18.00 -14.04
N ILE A 123 5.68 -17.26 -15.14
CA ILE A 123 4.53 -16.69 -15.83
C ILE A 123 3.53 -17.81 -16.10
N ILE A 124 2.43 -17.87 -15.35
CA ILE A 124 1.21 -18.51 -15.86
C ILE A 124 0.60 -17.48 -16.79
N SER A 125 0.83 -17.68 -18.08
CA SER A 125 0.29 -16.90 -19.18
C SER A 125 -1.25 -16.92 -19.11
N GLY A 126 -1.86 -15.77 -18.80
CA GLY A 126 -3.31 -15.68 -18.76
C GLY A 126 -3.86 -14.36 -18.20
N ALA A 127 -3.74 -13.31 -19.00
CA ALA A 127 -4.62 -12.13 -19.04
C ALA A 127 -4.71 -11.15 -17.83
N ARG A 128 -4.45 -9.88 -18.18
CA ARG A 128 -4.96 -8.59 -17.68
C ARG A 128 -4.00 -7.68 -16.89
N SER A 129 -4.10 -6.42 -17.26
CA SER A 129 -3.30 -5.22 -16.98
C SER A 129 -3.15 -4.88 -15.49
N ASP A 130 -2.18 -4.02 -15.18
CA ASP A 130 -1.73 -3.37 -13.93
C ASP A 130 -2.65 -3.35 -12.66
N GLU A 131 -3.98 -3.47 -12.78
CA GLU A 131 -4.86 -3.90 -11.66
C GLU A 131 -4.54 -5.33 -11.17
N SER A 132 -3.83 -6.11 -11.98
CA SER A 132 -3.48 -7.49 -11.71
C SER A 132 -2.39 -7.67 -10.66
N ALA A 133 -1.44 -6.75 -10.50
CA ALA A 133 -0.30 -6.95 -9.61
C ALA A 133 -0.72 -7.01 -8.13
N ALA A 134 -1.53 -6.06 -7.67
CA ALA A 134 -2.05 -6.04 -6.30
C ALA A 134 -2.92 -7.28 -6.00
N ILE A 135 -3.74 -7.72 -6.95
CA ILE A 135 -4.54 -8.96 -6.84
C ILE A 135 -3.61 -10.19 -6.75
N LEU A 136 -2.58 -10.27 -7.59
CA LEU A 136 -1.59 -11.36 -7.56
C LEU A 136 -0.82 -11.38 -6.24
N ILE A 137 -0.44 -10.22 -5.71
CA ILE A 137 0.21 -10.08 -4.40
C ILE A 137 -0.73 -10.58 -3.29
N ALA A 138 -2.01 -10.17 -3.32
CA ALA A 138 -3.02 -10.67 -2.38
C ALA A 138 -3.18 -12.20 -2.44
N GLY A 139 -3.06 -12.81 -3.62
CA GLY A 139 -3.20 -14.25 -3.81
C GLY A 139 -2.00 -15.09 -3.34
N ARG A 140 -0.83 -14.49 -3.08
CA ARG A 140 0.42 -15.22 -2.80
C ARG A 140 0.79 -15.21 -1.32
N THR A 141 1.40 -16.27 -0.82
CA THR A 141 1.96 -16.28 0.55
C THR A 141 3.24 -15.45 0.64
N GLY A 142 3.39 -14.70 1.73
CA GLY A 142 4.61 -13.95 2.02
C GLY A 142 5.30 -14.37 3.32
N ARG A 143 6.29 -13.57 3.72
CA ARG A 143 6.98 -13.69 5.01
C ARG A 143 6.70 -12.46 5.88
N PRO A 144 6.79 -12.54 7.22
CA PRO A 144 6.70 -11.35 8.05
C PRO A 144 7.80 -10.33 7.71
N PRO A 145 7.53 -9.00 7.84
CA PRO A 145 8.54 -7.98 7.68
C PRO A 145 9.53 -7.98 8.85
N SER A 146 10.80 -7.73 8.53
CA SER A 146 11.91 -7.59 9.48
C SER A 146 12.36 -6.13 9.59
N THR A 147 13.22 -5.80 10.56
CA THR A 147 13.75 -4.44 10.71
C THR A 147 14.52 -3.97 9.48
N SER A 148 15.19 -4.87 8.76
CA SER A 148 15.95 -4.53 7.56
C SER A 148 15.06 -4.19 6.35
N ASP A 149 13.79 -4.58 6.37
CA ASP A 149 12.81 -4.20 5.34
C ASP A 149 12.33 -2.75 5.50
N LEU A 150 12.54 -2.17 6.69
CA LEU A 150 12.26 -0.75 6.92
C LEU A 150 13.41 0.16 6.51
N ILE A 151 14.59 -0.36 6.18
CA ILE A 151 15.78 0.47 5.93
C ILE A 151 16.25 0.25 4.49
N VAL A 152 16.49 1.35 3.78
CA VAL A 152 17.01 1.34 2.42
C VAL A 152 18.41 1.94 2.45
N GLU A 153 19.40 1.16 2.01
CA GLU A 153 20.76 1.65 1.87
C GLU A 153 20.77 2.85 0.90
N PRO A 154 21.33 4.01 1.28
CA PRO A 154 21.19 5.25 0.53
C PRO A 154 22.10 5.32 -0.71
N LYS A 155 21.88 4.41 -1.66
CA LYS A 155 22.56 4.39 -2.95
C LYS A 155 22.13 5.59 -3.79
N GLU A 156 23.02 6.12 -4.62
CA GLU A 156 22.74 7.26 -5.50
C GLU A 156 21.49 7.05 -6.39
N GLY A 157 21.23 5.82 -6.82
CA GLY A 157 20.01 5.47 -7.56
C GLY A 157 18.72 5.65 -6.76
N TYR A 158 18.72 5.28 -5.47
CA TYR A 158 17.58 5.47 -4.59
C TYR A 158 17.41 6.92 -4.17
N ILE A 159 18.51 7.64 -3.90
CA ILE A 159 18.46 9.09 -3.64
C ILE A 159 17.80 9.82 -4.81
N ARG A 160 18.24 9.55 -6.05
CA ARG A 160 17.66 10.16 -7.25
C ARG A 160 16.19 9.79 -7.44
N SER A 161 15.84 8.53 -7.19
CA SER A 161 14.46 8.05 -7.30
C SER A 161 13.54 8.71 -6.28
N LEU A 162 14.00 8.83 -5.03
CA LEU A 162 13.25 9.45 -3.95
C LEU A 162 13.03 10.95 -4.19
N LYS A 163 14.05 11.68 -4.66
CA LYS A 163 13.90 13.08 -5.08
C LYS A 163 12.82 13.26 -6.13
N ARG A 164 12.90 12.47 -7.21
CA ARG A 164 11.89 12.47 -8.28
C ARG A 164 10.50 12.11 -7.75
N TYR A 165 10.42 11.16 -6.84
CA TYR A 165 9.18 10.73 -6.22
C TYR A 165 8.55 11.87 -5.39
N VAL A 166 9.30 12.55 -4.53
CA VAL A 166 8.79 13.70 -3.75
C VAL A 166 8.31 14.83 -4.66
N THR A 167 9.08 15.17 -5.70
CA THR A 167 8.66 16.20 -6.66
C THR A 167 7.38 15.82 -7.39
N ARG A 168 7.21 14.55 -7.78
CA ARG A 168 5.95 14.08 -8.39
C ARG A 168 4.79 14.12 -7.39
N LEU A 169 5.01 13.62 -6.17
CA LEU A 169 4.00 13.56 -5.12
C LEU A 169 3.46 14.95 -4.77
N THR A 170 4.33 15.95 -4.76
CA THR A 170 4.00 17.36 -4.49
C THR A 170 3.70 18.17 -5.74
N LYS A 171 3.52 17.52 -6.90
CA LYS A 171 3.24 18.18 -8.19
C LYS A 171 4.21 19.32 -8.54
N GLY A 172 5.46 19.20 -8.11
CA GLY A 172 6.52 20.20 -8.34
C GLY A 172 6.70 21.22 -7.23
N GLU A 173 5.82 21.29 -6.24
CA GLU A 173 5.90 22.28 -5.15
C GLU A 173 7.11 22.06 -4.24
N LYS A 174 7.59 20.81 -4.13
CA LYS A 174 8.75 20.48 -3.31
C LYS A 174 9.81 19.66 -4.04
N SER A 175 11.05 19.92 -3.67
CA SER A 175 12.18 19.05 -3.97
C SER A 175 13.01 18.89 -2.70
N ILE A 176 13.70 17.76 -2.56
CA ILE A 176 14.53 17.47 -1.39
C ILE A 176 16.00 17.37 -1.80
N THR A 177 16.88 17.78 -0.87
CA THR A 177 18.32 17.63 -0.95
C THR A 177 18.74 16.16 -0.86
N SER A 178 20.01 15.86 -1.16
CA SER A 178 20.52 14.49 -0.98
C SER A 178 20.58 14.09 0.48
N ASN A 179 20.74 15.03 1.41
CA ASN A 179 20.80 14.74 2.84
C ASN A 179 19.41 14.40 3.40
N GLU A 180 18.38 15.14 3.02
CA GLU A 180 16.99 14.80 3.36
C GLU A 180 16.60 13.44 2.75
N ALA A 181 16.99 13.19 1.50
CA ALA A 181 16.75 11.89 0.88
C ALA A 181 17.46 10.74 1.64
N ARG A 182 18.68 10.97 2.15
CA ARG A 182 19.39 9.97 2.97
C ARG A 182 18.65 9.69 4.27
N ALA A 183 18.24 10.74 5.00
CA ALA A 183 17.49 10.61 6.25
C ALA A 183 16.17 9.86 6.05
N LEU A 184 15.46 10.15 4.95
CA LEU A 184 14.28 9.37 4.55
C LEU A 184 14.63 7.91 4.25
N LEU A 185 15.70 7.62 3.50
CA LEU A 185 16.04 6.23 3.15
C LEU A 185 16.42 5.38 4.37
N THR A 186 17.12 5.97 5.34
CA THR A 186 17.53 5.32 6.60
C THR A 186 16.39 5.20 7.61
N GLY A 187 15.35 6.01 7.48
CA GLY A 187 14.22 6.04 8.42
C GLY A 187 14.39 7.04 9.56
N ASP A 188 15.39 7.93 9.46
CA ASP A 188 15.64 9.02 10.41
C ASP A 188 14.64 10.17 10.24
N SER A 189 13.90 10.20 9.13
CA SER A 189 12.83 11.17 8.85
C SER A 189 11.67 10.50 8.11
N THR A 190 10.47 11.06 8.22
CA THR A 190 9.27 10.61 7.51
C THR A 190 9.02 11.41 6.24
N LEU A 191 8.27 10.82 5.30
CA LEU A 191 7.89 11.50 4.07
C LEU A 191 7.02 12.73 4.38
N GLU A 192 6.15 12.65 5.39
CA GLU A 192 5.37 13.81 5.82
C GLU A 192 6.24 14.93 6.38
N ASP A 193 7.27 14.63 7.17
CA ASP A 193 8.21 15.66 7.67
C ASP A 193 8.92 16.33 6.50
N ALA A 194 9.40 15.52 5.56
CA ALA A 194 10.07 15.98 4.37
C ALA A 194 9.15 16.77 3.43
N ILE A 195 7.82 16.69 3.56
CA ILE A 195 6.86 17.51 2.81
C ILE A 195 6.42 18.74 3.61
N ARG A 196 6.21 18.63 4.93
CA ARG A 196 5.74 19.71 5.81
C ARG A 196 6.78 20.76 6.20
N GLN A 197 8.08 20.42 6.21
CA GLN A 197 9.14 21.38 6.52
C GLN A 197 9.30 22.38 5.37
N SER A 198 8.46 23.41 5.37
CA SER A 198 8.48 24.60 4.52
C SER A 198 7.84 25.74 5.29
#